data_AF-A0A7Y2PBE8-F1
#
_entry.id   AF-A0A7Y2PBE8-F1
#
_cell.length_a   1.000
_cell.length_b   1.000
_cell.length_c   1.000
_cell.angle_alpha   90.00
_cell.angle_beta   90.00
_cell.angle_gamma   90.00
#
_symmetry.space_group_name_H-M   'P 1'
#
loop_
_entity.id
_entity.type
_entity.pdbx_description
1 polymer ?
#
loop_
_entity_poly.entity_id
_entity_poly.type
_entity_poly.pdbx_seq_one_letter_code
_entity_poly.pdbx_strand_id
1 'polypeptide(L)'
;MKLKKLELFGFKSFYDKTSFDFSDGITAIVGPNGCGKSNIVDAVRWVLGEHAPSYLRSKALEDVIFAGSDAAGPLGMAEVSLTFSNEDGVAPPGYESFAEVQVTRRTFRDGESEFFINRIPCRLKDIAELFLDTGAGARGYAIIEQGKIVTIVNARSEEKRMIIEEAAGVAKFRVRRKEAERKMENTRQNLARVRDILDEVKRQLGSLERQVRKAEKYKVLKDELRALELRIAKRKFLGFTEERSRIASDLSTLESTI
;
A
#
# COMPACT_ATOMS: atom_id res chain seq x y z
N MET A 1 7.45 -23.77 18.74
CA MET A 1 6.23 -23.77 17.90
C MET A 1 6.15 -25.10 17.18
N LYS A 2 5.19 -25.94 17.57
CA LYS A 2 4.99 -27.28 16.99
C LYS A 2 3.60 -27.36 16.37
N LEU A 3 3.48 -28.02 15.22
CA LEU A 3 2.18 -28.25 14.60
C LEU A 3 1.36 -29.22 15.46
N LYS A 4 0.19 -28.78 15.92
CA LYS A 4 -0.72 -29.57 16.77
C LYS A 4 -1.93 -30.07 16.00
N LYS A 5 -2.50 -29.23 15.13
CA LYS A 5 -3.75 -29.56 14.43
C LYS A 5 -3.82 -28.92 13.04
N LEU A 6 -4.40 -29.64 12.08
CA LEU A 6 -4.84 -29.13 10.79
C LEU A 6 -6.35 -29.35 10.66
N GLU A 7 -7.08 -28.31 10.29
CA GLU A 7 -8.51 -28.40 9.97
C GLU A 7 -8.73 -27.95 8.53
N LEU A 8 -9.49 -28.73 7.77
CA LEU A 8 -9.81 -28.52 6.37
C LEU A 8 -11.32 -28.49 6.21
N PHE A 9 -11.83 -27.58 5.39
CA PHE A 9 -13.22 -27.57 4.96
C PHE A 9 -13.31 -27.05 3.53
N GLY A 10 -14.01 -27.77 2.66
CA GLY A 10 -14.16 -27.40 1.24
C GLY A 10 -12.85 -27.25 0.47
N PHE A 11 -11.74 -27.81 0.96
CA PHE A 11 -10.43 -27.68 0.33
C PHE A 11 -10.16 -28.88 -0.59
N LYS A 12 -10.11 -28.64 -1.90
CA LYS A 12 -9.81 -29.64 -2.95
C LYS A 12 -10.66 -30.90 -2.88
N SER A 13 -10.13 -31.97 -2.28
CA SER A 13 -10.80 -33.28 -2.14
C SER A 13 -11.58 -33.41 -0.82
N PHE A 14 -11.48 -32.43 0.08
CA PHE A 14 -12.11 -32.44 1.39
C PHE A 14 -13.42 -31.63 1.35
N TYR A 15 -14.54 -32.32 1.13
CA TYR A 15 -15.87 -31.71 1.16
C TYR A 15 -16.28 -31.36 2.60
N ASP A 16 -16.28 -32.35 3.48
CA ASP A 16 -16.65 -32.17 4.89
C ASP A 16 -15.50 -31.60 5.73
N LYS A 17 -15.87 -31.03 6.88
CA LYS A 17 -14.91 -30.55 7.86
C LYS A 17 -14.09 -31.74 8.37
N THR A 18 -12.81 -31.75 8.05
CA THR A 18 -11.87 -32.82 8.39
C THR A 18 -10.78 -32.24 9.29
N SER A 19 -10.51 -32.89 10.42
CA SER A 19 -9.43 -32.50 11.34
C SER A 19 -8.38 -33.58 11.46
N PHE A 20 -7.11 -33.18 11.45
CA PHE A 20 -5.94 -34.01 11.70
C PHE A 20 -5.23 -33.49 12.94
N ASP A 21 -5.09 -34.35 13.95
CA ASP A 21 -4.27 -34.07 15.13
C ASP A 21 -2.87 -34.65 14.92
N PHE A 22 -1.85 -33.84 15.18
CA PHE A 22 -0.45 -34.23 15.04
C PHE A 22 0.15 -34.46 16.43
N SER A 23 0.74 -35.63 16.62
CA SER A 23 1.49 -35.96 17.83
C SER A 23 2.94 -35.57 17.70
N ASP A 24 3.62 -35.42 18.84
CA ASP A 24 5.08 -35.25 18.86
C ASP A 24 5.77 -36.45 18.18
N GLY A 25 6.83 -36.16 17.42
CA GLY A 25 7.61 -37.15 16.69
C GLY A 25 7.23 -37.24 15.20
N ILE A 26 6.99 -38.47 14.71
CA ILE A 26 6.77 -38.75 13.29
C ILE A 26 5.29 -39.08 13.08
N THR A 27 4.60 -38.26 12.30
CA THR A 27 3.25 -38.57 11.80
C THR A 27 3.34 -39.06 10.35
N ALA A 28 2.81 -40.25 10.07
CA ALA A 28 2.77 -40.81 8.72
C ALA A 28 1.34 -40.75 8.16
N ILE A 29 1.18 -40.09 7.01
CA ILE A 29 -0.10 -40.06 6.30
C ILE A 29 -0.07 -41.08 5.16
N VAL A 30 -0.90 -42.11 5.28
CA VAL A 30 -0.96 -43.24 4.34
C VAL A 30 -2.35 -43.37 3.71
N GLY A 31 -2.42 -44.02 2.55
CA GLY A 31 -3.66 -44.21 1.80
C GLY A 31 -3.39 -44.56 0.34
N PRO A 32 -4.41 -44.96 -0.44
CA PRO A 32 -4.28 -45.31 -1.85
C PRO A 32 -3.99 -44.08 -2.73
N ASN A 33 -3.56 -44.31 -3.97
CA ASN A 33 -3.34 -43.21 -4.92
C ASN A 33 -4.67 -42.50 -5.22
N GLY A 34 -4.62 -41.17 -5.32
CA GLY A 34 -5.81 -40.35 -5.59
C GLY A 34 -6.65 -39.99 -4.35
N CYS A 35 -6.38 -40.53 -3.15
CA CYS A 35 -7.19 -40.24 -1.95
C CYS A 35 -6.93 -38.87 -1.30
N GLY A 36 -6.24 -37.95 -1.99
CA GLY A 36 -6.01 -36.59 -1.49
C GLY A 36 -4.83 -36.40 -0.52
N LYS A 37 -3.95 -37.40 -0.32
CA LYS A 37 -2.78 -37.27 0.59
C LYS A 37 -1.94 -36.02 0.31
N SER A 38 -1.60 -35.80 -0.95
CA SER A 38 -0.77 -34.66 -1.35
C SER A 38 -1.52 -33.33 -1.17
N ASN A 39 -2.86 -33.32 -1.19
CA ASN A 39 -3.65 -32.11 -0.95
C ASN A 39 -3.51 -31.60 0.48
N ILE A 40 -3.12 -32.45 1.43
CA ILE A 40 -2.80 -32.04 2.80
C ILE A 40 -1.56 -31.14 2.81
N VAL A 41 -0.54 -31.50 2.03
CA VAL A 41 0.68 -30.68 1.89
C VAL A 41 0.36 -29.35 1.20
N ASP A 42 -0.51 -29.37 0.18
CA ASP A 42 -0.96 -28.14 -0.48
C ASP A 42 -1.72 -27.23 0.50
N ALA A 43 -2.58 -27.81 1.35
CA ALA A 43 -3.34 -27.07 2.35
C ALA A 43 -2.43 -26.37 3.35
N VAL A 44 -1.42 -27.07 3.86
CA VAL A 44 -0.40 -26.53 4.76
C VAL A 44 0.35 -25.37 4.09
N ARG A 45 0.78 -25.51 2.83
CA ARG A 45 1.46 -24.42 2.11
C ARG A 45 0.56 -23.22 1.86
N TRP A 46 -0.69 -23.49 1.49
CA TRP A 46 -1.66 -22.47 1.16
C TRP A 46 -1.98 -21.58 2.36
N VAL A 47 -2.23 -22.17 3.53
CA VAL A 47 -2.51 -21.41 4.76
C VAL A 47 -1.27 -20.70 5.32
N LEU A 48 -0.06 -21.25 5.10
CA LEU A 48 1.21 -20.59 5.43
C LEU A 48 1.58 -19.44 4.49
N GLY A 49 0.75 -19.20 3.45
CA GLY A 49 0.83 -18.00 2.63
C GLY A 49 1.25 -18.22 1.17
N GLU A 50 1.29 -19.45 0.64
CA GLU A 50 1.52 -19.65 -0.78
C GLU A 50 0.35 -19.12 -1.60
N HIS A 51 0.63 -18.24 -2.55
CA HIS A 51 -0.38 -17.57 -3.37
C HIS A 51 -0.28 -17.96 -4.85
N ALA A 52 0.81 -18.59 -5.28
CA ALA A 52 0.96 -19.02 -6.66
C ALA A 52 0.23 -20.37 -6.89
N PRO A 53 -0.79 -20.42 -7.79
CA PRO A 53 -1.55 -21.64 -8.06
C PRO A 53 -0.70 -22.83 -8.49
N SER A 54 0.40 -22.57 -9.23
CA SER A 54 1.31 -23.60 -9.72
C SER A 54 1.91 -24.44 -8.60
N TYR A 55 2.26 -23.83 -7.47
CA TYR A 55 2.80 -24.53 -6.29
C TYR A 55 1.74 -25.29 -5.50
N LEU A 56 0.48 -25.00 -5.77
CA LEU A 56 -0.67 -25.69 -5.21
C LEU A 56 -1.22 -26.72 -6.19
N ARG A 57 -0.58 -26.99 -7.34
CA ARG A 57 -1.08 -27.94 -8.36
C ARG A 57 -2.51 -27.58 -8.80
N SER A 58 -2.74 -26.28 -8.97
CA SER A 58 -4.01 -25.65 -9.35
C SER A 58 -3.75 -24.67 -10.51
N LYS A 59 -4.76 -24.37 -11.35
CA LYS A 59 -4.62 -23.40 -12.44
C LYS A 59 -4.94 -21.98 -11.98
N ALA A 60 -6.01 -21.85 -11.20
CA ALA A 60 -6.42 -20.63 -10.53
C ALA A 60 -6.36 -20.80 -8.99
N LEU A 61 -6.49 -19.70 -8.25
CA LEU A 61 -6.58 -19.78 -6.79
C LEU A 61 -7.94 -20.33 -6.36
N GLU A 62 -9.03 -20.02 -7.07
CA GLU A 62 -10.35 -20.58 -6.75
C GLU A 62 -10.41 -22.11 -6.91
N ASP A 63 -9.50 -22.72 -7.67
CA ASP A 63 -9.40 -24.18 -7.84
C ASP A 63 -8.97 -24.92 -6.57
N VAL A 64 -8.61 -24.20 -5.49
CA VAL A 64 -8.43 -24.81 -4.18
C VAL A 64 -9.76 -25.17 -3.53
N ILE A 65 -10.87 -24.61 -4.01
CA ILE A 65 -12.23 -24.89 -3.54
C ILE A 65 -12.73 -26.19 -4.14
N PHE A 66 -13.38 -27.01 -3.31
CA PHE A 66 -13.99 -28.27 -3.72
C PHE A 66 -14.93 -28.05 -4.92
N ALA A 67 -14.58 -28.65 -6.05
CA ALA A 67 -15.22 -28.43 -7.33
C ALA A 67 -16.51 -29.25 -7.53
N GLY A 68 -16.81 -30.19 -6.64
CA GLY A 68 -17.89 -31.16 -6.80
C GLY A 68 -17.37 -32.58 -7.00
N SER A 69 -18.24 -33.55 -6.76
CA SER A 69 -18.07 -34.96 -7.09
C SER A 69 -19.42 -35.53 -7.52
N ASP A 70 -19.47 -36.77 -8.01
CA ASP A 70 -20.73 -37.44 -8.35
C ASP A 70 -21.71 -37.53 -7.17
N ALA A 71 -21.19 -37.51 -5.93
CA ALA A 71 -21.97 -37.61 -4.70
C ALA A 71 -22.35 -36.24 -4.08
N ALA A 72 -21.67 -35.15 -4.44
CA ALA A 72 -21.84 -33.86 -3.78
C ALA A 72 -21.54 -32.68 -4.70
N GLY A 73 -22.38 -31.63 -4.63
CA GLY A 73 -22.21 -30.42 -5.42
C GLY A 73 -20.95 -29.60 -5.07
N PRO A 74 -20.57 -28.65 -5.93
CA PRO A 74 -19.49 -27.71 -5.65
C PRO A 74 -19.75 -26.87 -4.39
N LEU A 75 -18.70 -26.57 -3.64
CA LEU A 75 -18.76 -25.63 -2.52
C LEU A 75 -18.37 -24.22 -2.96
N GLY A 76 -18.83 -23.21 -2.21
CA GLY A 76 -18.55 -21.80 -2.47
C GLY A 76 -17.28 -21.25 -1.80
N MET A 77 -16.69 -22.01 -0.88
CA MET A 77 -15.58 -21.56 -0.05
C MET A 77 -14.69 -22.75 0.36
N ALA A 78 -13.39 -22.47 0.51
CA ALA A 78 -12.43 -23.35 1.18
C ALA A 78 -11.84 -22.67 2.40
N GLU A 79 -11.74 -23.39 3.51
CA GLU A 79 -11.10 -22.95 4.75
C GLU A 79 -10.05 -23.97 5.17
N VAL A 80 -8.87 -23.46 5.54
CA VAL A 80 -7.82 -24.26 6.17
C VAL A 80 -7.33 -23.53 7.41
N SER A 81 -7.22 -24.26 8.51
CA SER A 81 -6.67 -23.75 9.77
C SER A 81 -5.54 -24.64 10.26
N LEU A 82 -4.37 -24.05 10.56
CA LEU A 82 -3.28 -24.71 11.28
C LEU A 82 -3.23 -24.18 12.70
N THR A 83 -3.11 -25.08 13.67
CA THR A 83 -2.93 -24.72 15.07
C THR A 83 -1.55 -25.19 15.52
N PHE A 84 -0.77 -24.27 16.07
CA PHE A 84 0.57 -24.51 16.58
C PHE A 84 0.57 -24.38 18.10
N SER A 85 1.17 -25.35 18.80
CA SER A 85 1.47 -25.23 20.23
C SER A 85 2.69 -24.33 20.43
N ASN A 86 2.61 -23.47 21.45
CA ASN A 86 3.67 -22.57 21.89
C ASN A 86 4.30 -23.02 23.22
N GLU A 87 4.18 -24.29 23.59
CA GLU A 87 4.76 -24.82 24.83
C GLU A 87 6.29 -24.65 24.92
N ASP A 88 6.99 -24.60 23.78
CA ASP A 88 8.44 -24.41 23.73
C ASP A 88 8.88 -22.94 23.94
N GLY A 89 7.94 -21.98 24.03
CA GLY A 89 8.23 -20.55 24.20
C GLY A 89 8.83 -19.85 22.96
N VAL A 90 8.86 -20.52 21.81
CA VAL A 90 9.44 -20.02 20.55
C VAL A 90 8.38 -19.34 19.67
N ALA A 91 7.38 -18.69 20.27
CA ALA A 91 6.41 -17.92 19.50
C ALA A 91 7.05 -16.64 18.93
N PRO A 92 6.59 -16.19 17.75
CA PRO A 92 6.97 -14.90 17.22
C PRO A 92 6.55 -13.74 18.16
N PRO A 93 7.24 -12.59 18.08
CA PRO A 93 6.92 -11.42 18.89
C PRO A 93 5.45 -11.02 18.79
N GLY A 94 4.82 -10.75 19.94
CA GLY A 94 3.40 -10.40 20.04
C GLY A 94 2.45 -11.61 20.21
N TYR A 95 2.94 -12.84 20.02
CA TYR A 95 2.15 -14.07 20.26
C TYR A 95 2.69 -14.91 21.43
N GLU A 96 3.70 -14.42 22.14
CA GLU A 96 4.39 -15.08 23.26
C GLU A 96 3.45 -15.49 24.40
N SER A 97 2.42 -14.68 24.67
CA SER A 97 1.45 -14.90 25.75
C SER A 97 0.39 -15.96 25.41
N PHE A 98 0.30 -16.41 24.16
CA PHE A 98 -0.69 -17.40 23.75
C PHE A 98 -0.08 -18.81 23.87
N ALA A 99 -0.84 -19.72 24.50
CA ALA A 99 -0.47 -21.14 24.56
C ALA A 99 -0.52 -21.80 23.17
N GLU A 100 -1.40 -21.31 22.30
CA GLU A 100 -1.57 -21.79 20.93
C GLU A 100 -1.75 -20.62 19.96
N VAL A 101 -1.23 -20.81 18.74
CA VAL A 101 -1.42 -19.88 17.64
C VAL A 101 -2.10 -20.60 16.50
N GLN A 102 -3.32 -20.17 16.17
CA GLN A 102 -4.10 -20.66 15.05
C GLN A 102 -3.98 -19.69 13.87
N VAL A 103 -3.60 -20.20 12.71
CA VAL A 103 -3.56 -19.45 11.45
C VAL A 103 -4.61 -20.04 10.53
N THR A 104 -5.52 -19.20 10.06
CA THR A 104 -6.63 -19.60 9.19
C THR A 104 -6.60 -18.80 7.91
N ARG A 105 -6.83 -19.48 6.78
CA ARG A 105 -7.05 -18.86 5.48
C ARG A 105 -8.37 -19.36 4.90
N ARG A 106 -9.14 -18.43 4.35
CA ARG A 106 -10.38 -18.70 3.61
C ARG A 106 -10.28 -18.12 2.21
N THR A 107 -10.85 -18.78 1.22
CA THR A 107 -11.02 -18.24 -0.13
C THR A 107 -12.41 -18.58 -0.64
N PHE A 108 -13.01 -17.61 -1.32
CA PHE A 108 -14.34 -17.68 -1.92
C PHE A 108 -14.24 -17.72 -3.45
N ARG A 109 -15.33 -18.10 -4.12
CA ARG A 109 -15.36 -18.22 -5.60
C ARG A 109 -15.29 -16.90 -6.35
N ASP A 110 -15.55 -15.79 -5.69
CA ASP A 110 -15.33 -14.44 -6.23
C ASP A 110 -13.84 -14.06 -6.29
N GLY A 111 -12.96 -14.91 -5.76
CA GLY A 111 -11.51 -14.70 -5.70
C GLY A 111 -11.07 -13.98 -4.43
N GLU A 112 -12.00 -13.55 -3.56
CA GLU A 112 -11.66 -12.93 -2.29
C GLU A 112 -11.05 -13.96 -1.33
N SER A 113 -10.08 -13.51 -0.54
CA SER A 113 -9.43 -14.33 0.48
C SER A 113 -9.36 -13.59 1.80
N GLU A 114 -9.74 -14.28 2.87
CA GLU A 114 -9.65 -13.79 4.24
C GLU A 114 -8.56 -14.53 5.00
N PHE A 115 -7.91 -13.82 5.91
CA PHE A 115 -6.78 -14.33 6.69
C PHE A 115 -6.99 -14.01 8.16
N PHE A 116 -6.72 -14.96 9.03
CA PHE A 116 -6.88 -14.79 10.46
C PHE A 116 -5.70 -15.39 11.21
N ILE A 117 -5.29 -14.71 12.28
CA ILE A 117 -4.42 -15.26 13.31
C ILE A 117 -5.18 -15.19 14.63
N ASN A 118 -5.39 -16.32 15.30
CA ASN A 118 -6.22 -16.44 16.50
C ASN A 118 -7.61 -15.80 16.33
N ARG A 119 -8.23 -16.01 15.16
CA ARG A 119 -9.54 -15.45 14.75
C ARG A 119 -9.57 -13.93 14.57
N ILE A 120 -8.45 -13.24 14.72
CA ILE A 120 -8.33 -11.81 14.45
C ILE A 120 -8.00 -11.63 12.96
N PRO A 121 -8.79 -10.83 12.19
CA PRO A 121 -8.50 -10.55 10.80
C PRO A 121 -7.11 -9.93 10.61
N CYS A 122 -6.37 -10.41 9.62
CA CYS A 122 -5.04 -9.93 9.30
C CYS A 122 -4.82 -9.93 7.79
N ARG A 123 -3.63 -9.49 7.34
CA ARG A 123 -3.24 -9.58 5.92
C ARG A 123 -2.38 -10.81 5.70
N LEU A 124 -2.37 -11.30 4.46
CA LEU A 124 -1.46 -12.36 4.02
C LEU A 124 0.01 -12.06 4.38
N LYS A 125 0.42 -10.79 4.30
CA LYS A 125 1.78 -10.36 4.69
C LYS A 125 2.06 -10.64 6.17
N ASP A 126 1.08 -10.46 7.03
CA ASP A 126 1.25 -10.62 8.47
C ASP A 126 1.45 -12.12 8.81
N ILE A 127 0.72 -13.03 8.13
CA ILE A 127 0.98 -14.48 8.19
C ILE A 127 2.38 -14.82 7.68
N ALA A 128 2.79 -14.26 6.54
CA ALA A 128 4.13 -14.53 5.98
C ALA A 128 5.26 -14.03 6.91
N GLU A 129 5.07 -12.89 7.58
CA GLU A 129 6.05 -12.36 8.55
C GLU A 129 6.12 -13.22 9.82
N LEU A 130 5.00 -13.81 10.25
CA LEU A 130 4.95 -14.71 11.41
C LEU A 130 5.90 -15.90 11.29
N PHE A 131 6.01 -16.50 10.10
CA PHE A 131 6.84 -17.68 9.85
C PHE A 131 8.22 -17.39 9.24
N LEU A 132 8.57 -16.11 9.10
CA LEU A 132 9.77 -15.70 8.39
C LEU A 132 11.07 -16.05 9.14
N ASP A 133 11.00 -16.12 10.49
CA ASP A 133 12.11 -16.48 11.37
C ASP A 133 12.13 -17.97 11.78
N THR A 134 11.03 -18.70 11.56
CA THR A 134 10.89 -20.09 12.02
C THR A 134 11.34 -21.10 10.95
N GLY A 135 11.60 -20.66 9.72
CA GLY A 135 11.90 -21.54 8.58
C GLY A 135 10.71 -22.37 8.10
N ALA A 136 9.55 -22.22 8.74
CA ALA A 136 8.30 -22.92 8.47
C ALA A 136 7.35 -22.11 7.56
N GLY A 137 7.85 -21.12 6.83
CA GLY A 137 7.05 -20.36 5.86
C GLY A 137 6.57 -21.23 4.69
N ALA A 138 5.60 -20.74 3.92
CA ALA A 138 5.04 -21.43 2.76
C ALA A 138 6.09 -21.93 1.73
N ARG A 139 7.18 -21.19 1.57
CA ARG A 139 8.32 -21.54 0.70
C ARG A 139 9.53 -22.08 1.45
N GLY A 140 9.40 -22.25 2.75
CA GLY A 140 10.43 -22.74 3.65
C GLY A 140 11.01 -24.07 3.22
N TYR A 141 12.28 -24.28 3.60
CA TYR A 141 12.97 -25.55 3.41
C TYR A 141 12.27 -26.71 4.17
N ALA A 142 11.45 -26.40 5.17
CA ALA A 142 10.72 -27.39 5.98
C ALA A 142 9.69 -28.20 5.17
N ILE A 143 9.18 -27.68 4.04
CA ILE A 143 8.19 -28.38 3.23
C ILE A 143 8.82 -28.89 1.93
N ILE A 144 9.18 -30.18 1.95
CA ILE A 144 9.74 -30.91 0.81
C ILE A 144 8.62 -31.62 0.05
N GLU A 145 8.40 -31.21 -1.19
CA GLU A 145 7.47 -31.88 -2.11
C GLU A 145 8.18 -32.94 -2.96
N GLN A 146 7.37 -33.75 -3.63
CA GLN A 146 7.87 -34.68 -4.63
C GLN A 146 8.67 -33.93 -5.71
N GLY A 147 9.88 -34.41 -5.99
CA GLY A 147 10.78 -33.82 -7.00
C GLY A 147 11.63 -32.65 -6.49
N LYS A 148 11.29 -32.00 -5.37
CA LYS A 148 12.06 -30.85 -4.85
C LYS A 148 13.48 -31.20 -4.45
N ILE A 149 13.74 -32.42 -4.00
CA ILE A 149 15.10 -32.91 -3.73
C ILE A 149 15.96 -32.84 -5.00
N VAL A 150 15.43 -33.31 -6.14
CA VAL A 150 16.13 -33.28 -7.43
C VAL A 150 16.40 -31.83 -7.86
N THR A 151 15.42 -30.95 -7.68
CA THR A 151 15.58 -29.52 -7.95
C THR A 151 16.69 -28.90 -7.12
N ILE A 152 16.74 -29.18 -5.81
CA ILE A 152 17.77 -28.65 -4.91
C ILE A 152 19.16 -29.16 -5.30
N VAL A 153 19.29 -30.44 -5.66
CA VAL A 153 20.57 -31.03 -6.10
C VAL A 153 21.06 -30.37 -7.38
N ASN A 154 20.17 -30.16 -8.35
CA ASN A 154 20.48 -29.57 -9.65
C ASN A 154 20.49 -28.04 -9.67
N ALA A 155 20.11 -27.39 -8.56
CA ALA A 155 20.01 -25.94 -8.47
C ALA A 155 21.37 -25.25 -8.71
N ARG A 156 21.31 -24.06 -9.30
CA ARG A 156 22.50 -23.22 -9.52
C ARG A 156 23.04 -22.71 -8.19
N SER A 157 24.30 -22.28 -8.17
CA SER A 157 24.95 -21.76 -6.96
C SER A 157 24.17 -20.63 -6.29
N GLU A 158 23.56 -19.74 -7.09
CA GLU A 158 22.73 -18.63 -6.61
C GLU A 158 21.45 -19.12 -5.91
N GLU A 159 20.78 -20.12 -6.47
CA GLU A 159 19.56 -20.71 -5.90
C GLU A 159 19.86 -21.48 -4.62
N LYS A 160 20.96 -22.26 -4.61
CA LYS A 160 21.45 -22.96 -3.41
C LYS A 160 21.78 -21.99 -2.29
N ARG A 161 22.41 -20.87 -2.62
CA ARG A 161 22.70 -19.81 -1.65
C ARG A 161 21.43 -19.28 -1.00
N MET A 162 20.34 -19.09 -1.74
CA MET A 162 19.08 -18.63 -1.15
C MET A 162 18.53 -19.61 -0.11
N ILE A 163 18.61 -20.92 -0.37
CA ILE A 163 18.17 -21.97 0.55
C ILE A 163 19.05 -21.97 1.83
N ILE A 164 20.37 -21.82 1.68
CA ILE A 164 21.30 -21.75 2.81
C ILE A 164 21.06 -20.49 3.65
N GLU A 165 20.86 -19.34 3.01
CA GLU A 165 20.56 -18.08 3.70
C GLU A 165 19.23 -18.14 4.48
N GLU A 166 18.24 -18.87 3.95
CA GLU A 166 16.98 -19.10 4.63
C GLU A 166 17.17 -20.01 5.86
N ALA A 167 17.93 -21.10 5.73
CA ALA A 167 18.26 -21.98 6.85
C ALA A 167 19.11 -21.27 7.93
N ALA A 168 19.95 -20.31 7.54
CA ALA A 168 20.74 -19.48 8.45
C ALA A 168 19.93 -18.36 9.13
N GLY A 169 18.64 -18.20 8.82
CA GLY A 169 17.79 -17.18 9.43
C GLY A 169 18.10 -15.73 9.00
N VAL A 170 18.93 -15.53 7.97
CA VAL A 170 19.29 -14.17 7.49
C VAL A 170 18.28 -13.60 6.50
N ALA A 171 17.30 -14.40 6.07
CA ALA A 171 16.26 -14.01 5.11
C ALA A 171 15.46 -12.77 5.57
N LYS A 172 15.17 -12.64 6.87
CA LYS A 172 14.49 -11.46 7.45
C LYS A 172 15.20 -10.16 7.20
N PHE A 173 16.50 -10.13 7.48
CA PHE A 173 17.31 -8.94 7.29
C PHE A 173 17.37 -8.55 5.82
N ARG A 174 17.47 -9.54 4.92
CA ARG A 174 17.47 -9.31 3.48
C ARG A 174 16.14 -8.72 2.98
N VAL A 175 15.01 -9.29 3.41
CA VAL A 175 13.66 -8.78 3.05
C VAL A 175 13.48 -7.35 3.58
N ARG A 176 13.78 -7.11 4.86
CA ARG A 176 13.68 -5.78 5.48
C ARG A 176 14.58 -4.75 4.81
N ARG A 177 15.81 -5.14 4.46
CA ARG A 177 16.75 -4.26 3.73
C ARG A 177 16.17 -3.86 2.38
N LYS A 178 15.67 -4.81 1.59
CA LYS A 178 15.07 -4.55 0.27
C LYS A 178 13.83 -3.66 0.37
N GLU A 179 12.99 -3.85 1.40
CA GLU A 179 11.85 -2.97 1.65
C GLU A 179 12.28 -1.55 2.03
N ALA A 180 13.30 -1.42 2.88
CA ALA A 180 13.85 -0.12 3.26
C ALA A 180 14.47 0.61 2.06
N GLU A 181 15.26 -0.08 1.24
CA GLU A 181 15.82 0.45 -0.01
C GLU A 181 14.72 0.96 -0.94
N ARG A 182 13.64 0.20 -1.13
CA ARG A 182 12.49 0.60 -1.95
C ARG A 182 11.79 1.84 -1.38
N LYS A 183 11.59 1.92 -0.06
CA LYS A 183 10.99 3.10 0.60
C LYS A 183 11.88 4.34 0.43
N MET A 184 13.20 4.19 0.58
CA MET A 184 14.16 5.26 0.38
C MET A 184 14.10 5.79 -1.06
N GLU A 185 14.04 4.90 -2.04
CA GLU A 185 13.96 5.31 -3.44
C GLU A 185 12.67 6.08 -3.75
N ASN A 186 11.51 5.58 -3.30
CA ASN A 186 10.25 6.31 -3.43
C ASN A 186 10.30 7.69 -2.75
N THR A 187 10.95 7.78 -1.59
CA THR A 187 11.11 9.05 -0.86
C THR A 187 11.98 10.04 -1.62
N ARG A 188 13.05 9.57 -2.28
CA ARG A 188 13.89 10.41 -3.15
C ARG A 188 13.12 10.96 -4.34
N GLN A 189 12.28 10.13 -4.97
CA GLN A 189 11.42 10.57 -6.08
C GLN A 189 10.41 11.62 -5.63
N ASN A 190 9.79 11.42 -4.46
CA ASN A 190 8.89 12.41 -3.88
C ASN A 190 9.60 13.73 -3.57
N LEU A 191 10.82 13.67 -3.02
CA LEU A 191 11.62 14.87 -2.73
C LEU A 191 11.98 15.63 -4.01
N ALA A 192 12.33 14.93 -5.09
CA ALA A 192 12.60 15.55 -6.39
C ALA A 192 11.36 16.32 -6.88
N ARG A 193 10.18 15.69 -6.85
CA ARG A 193 8.93 16.33 -7.24
C ARG A 193 8.59 17.57 -6.40
N VAL A 194 8.82 17.50 -5.09
CA VAL A 194 8.61 18.66 -4.19
C VAL A 194 9.55 19.80 -4.54
N ARG A 195 10.81 19.50 -4.89
CA ARG A 195 11.77 20.52 -5.33
C ARG A 195 11.31 21.21 -6.63
N ASP A 196 10.81 20.44 -7.59
CA ASP A 196 10.31 21.00 -8.85
C ASP A 196 9.15 21.99 -8.61
N ILE A 197 8.18 21.60 -7.77
CA ILE A 197 7.05 22.47 -7.38
C ILE A 197 7.56 23.73 -6.66
N LEU A 198 8.51 23.57 -5.74
CA LEU A 198 9.05 24.68 -4.98
C LEU A 198 9.78 25.69 -5.87
N ASP A 199 10.51 25.22 -6.88
CA ASP A 199 11.18 26.08 -7.85
C ASP A 199 10.17 26.79 -8.78
N GLU A 200 9.08 26.13 -9.15
CA GLU A 200 7.99 26.76 -9.89
C GLU A 200 7.31 27.87 -9.07
N VAL A 201 6.95 27.60 -7.81
CA VAL A 201 6.32 28.57 -6.92
C VAL A 201 7.24 29.78 -6.67
N LYS A 202 8.55 29.56 -6.51
CA LYS A 202 9.53 30.65 -6.41
C LYS A 202 9.55 31.55 -7.66
N ARG A 203 9.46 30.96 -8.85
CA ARG A 203 9.38 31.72 -10.11
C ARG A 203 8.10 32.56 -10.18
N GLN A 204 6.97 31.99 -9.77
CA GLN A 204 5.69 32.70 -9.73
C GLN A 204 5.73 33.88 -8.74
N LEU A 205 6.28 33.67 -7.54
CA LEU A 205 6.50 34.71 -6.53
C LEU A 205 7.32 35.88 -7.09
N GLY A 206 8.46 35.58 -7.73
CA GLY A 206 9.31 36.63 -8.30
C GLY A 206 8.63 37.45 -9.41
N SER A 207 7.74 36.84 -10.19
CA SER A 207 6.90 37.55 -11.17
C SER A 207 5.87 38.44 -10.48
N LEU A 208 5.19 37.91 -9.46
CA LEU A 208 4.15 38.62 -8.72
C LEU A 208 4.71 39.85 -7.97
N GLU A 209 5.89 39.72 -7.36
CA GLU A 209 6.59 40.85 -6.71
C GLU A 209 6.85 42.01 -7.69
N ARG A 210 7.24 41.70 -8.93
CA ARG A 210 7.44 42.72 -9.98
C ARG A 210 6.13 43.39 -10.36
N GLN A 211 5.04 42.63 -10.46
CA GLN A 211 3.71 43.16 -10.75
C GLN A 211 3.23 44.09 -9.64
N VAL A 212 3.41 43.69 -8.37
CA VAL A 212 3.08 44.52 -7.20
C VAL A 212 3.85 45.84 -7.22
N ARG A 213 5.17 45.80 -7.41
CA ARG A 213 5.99 47.03 -7.50
C ARG A 213 5.54 47.97 -8.64
N LYS A 214 5.12 47.41 -9.78
CA LYS A 214 4.60 48.20 -10.91
C LYS A 214 3.25 48.83 -10.58
N ALA A 215 2.36 48.09 -9.91
CA ALA A 215 1.05 48.58 -9.49
C ALA A 215 1.17 49.69 -8.43
N GLU A 216 2.09 49.55 -7.47
CA GLU A 216 2.38 50.59 -6.47
C GLU A 216 2.88 51.87 -7.12
N LYS A 217 3.87 51.77 -8.04
CA LYS A 217 4.35 52.93 -8.81
C LYS A 217 3.25 53.59 -9.63
N TYR A 218 2.40 52.80 -10.28
CA TYR A 218 1.26 53.32 -11.04
C TYR A 218 0.31 54.10 -10.13
N LYS A 219 0.03 53.60 -8.92
CA LYS A 219 -0.85 54.27 -7.96
C LYS A 219 -0.30 55.64 -7.55
N VAL A 220 0.99 55.72 -7.22
CA VAL A 220 1.67 56.98 -6.89
C VAL A 220 1.60 57.98 -8.05
N LEU A 221 1.98 57.56 -9.26
CA LEU A 221 1.95 58.41 -10.45
C LEU A 221 0.53 58.88 -10.80
N LYS A 222 -0.49 58.03 -10.58
CA LYS A 222 -1.89 58.38 -10.81
C LYS A 222 -2.37 59.44 -9.82
N ASP A 223 -1.97 59.34 -8.55
CA ASP A 223 -2.30 60.34 -7.53
C ASP A 223 -1.60 61.69 -7.84
N GLU A 224 -0.35 61.67 -8.27
CA GLU A 224 0.37 62.86 -8.74
C GLU A 224 -0.27 63.51 -9.96
N LEU A 225 -0.64 62.70 -10.97
CA LEU A 225 -1.34 63.17 -12.17
C LEU A 225 -2.66 63.86 -11.78
N ARG A 226 -3.47 63.21 -10.93
CA ARG A 226 -4.74 63.77 -10.46
C ARG A 226 -4.54 65.09 -9.72
N ALA A 227 -3.49 65.20 -8.90
CA ALA A 227 -3.16 66.45 -8.21
C ALA A 227 -2.77 67.57 -9.19
N LEU A 228 -2.00 67.26 -10.23
CA LEU A 228 -1.62 68.21 -11.28
C LEU A 228 -2.84 68.65 -12.12
N GLU A 229 -3.69 67.72 -12.51
CA GLU A 229 -4.94 67.99 -13.23
C GLU A 229 -5.83 68.95 -12.43
N LEU A 230 -6.01 68.70 -11.13
CA LEU A 230 -6.76 69.58 -10.24
C LEU A 230 -6.15 70.98 -10.15
N ARG A 231 -4.82 71.10 -10.09
CA ARG A 231 -4.14 72.42 -10.12
C ARG A 231 -4.37 73.16 -11.42
N ILE A 232 -4.26 72.48 -12.56
CA ILE A 232 -4.52 73.08 -13.88
C ILE A 232 -5.98 73.50 -14.00
N ALA A 233 -6.92 72.65 -13.60
CA ALA A 233 -8.34 72.94 -13.62
C ALA A 233 -8.68 74.15 -12.74
N LYS A 234 -8.11 74.24 -11.52
CA LYS A 234 -8.25 75.41 -10.65
C LYS A 234 -7.73 76.68 -11.31
N ARG A 235 -6.56 76.63 -11.96
CA ARG A 235 -5.97 77.79 -12.63
C ARG A 235 -6.84 78.27 -13.80
N LYS A 236 -7.37 77.35 -14.61
CA LYS A 236 -8.32 77.67 -15.68
C LYS A 236 -9.61 78.27 -15.14
N PHE A 237 -10.17 77.68 -14.08
CA PHE A 237 -11.38 78.20 -13.42
C PHE A 237 -11.20 79.62 -12.92
N LEU A 238 -10.08 79.92 -12.25
CA LEU A 238 -9.75 81.28 -11.81
C LEU A 238 -9.67 82.25 -12.99
N GLY A 239 -8.98 81.86 -14.07
CA GLY A 239 -8.90 82.67 -15.30
C GLY A 239 -10.27 82.97 -15.90
N PHE A 240 -11.14 81.97 -16.03
CA PHE A 240 -12.52 82.19 -16.49
C PHE A 240 -13.34 83.05 -15.53
N THR A 241 -13.07 83.01 -14.23
CA THR A 241 -13.78 83.83 -13.24
C THR A 241 -13.36 85.30 -13.34
N GLU A 242 -12.07 85.57 -13.54
CA GLU A 242 -11.54 86.91 -13.81
C GLU A 242 -12.10 87.47 -15.12
N GLU A 243 -12.12 86.65 -16.18
CA GLU A 243 -12.67 87.03 -17.49
C GLU A 243 -14.17 87.33 -17.39
N ARG A 244 -14.94 86.49 -16.68
CA ARG A 244 -16.36 86.74 -16.40
C ARG A 244 -16.56 88.04 -15.61
N SER A 245 -15.71 88.33 -14.63
CA SER A 245 -15.78 89.57 -13.84
C SER A 245 -15.49 90.80 -14.69
N ARG A 246 -14.52 90.72 -15.61
CA ARG A 246 -14.26 91.78 -16.59
C ARG A 246 -15.48 92.03 -17.48
N ILE A 247 -15.99 90.98 -18.12
CA ILE A 247 -17.14 91.08 -19.01
C ILE A 247 -18.37 91.63 -18.26
N ALA A 248 -18.60 91.20 -17.02
CA ALA A 248 -19.70 91.72 -16.20
C ALA A 248 -19.52 93.21 -15.85
N SER A 249 -18.29 93.64 -15.55
CA SER A 249 -17.98 95.05 -15.34
C SER A 249 -18.26 95.86 -16.61
N ASP A 250 -17.78 95.38 -17.77
CA ASP A 250 -17.96 96.02 -19.08
C ASP A 250 -19.46 96.10 -19.47
N LEU A 251 -20.24 95.08 -19.13
CA LEU A 251 -21.70 95.09 -19.31
C LEU A 251 -22.39 96.14 -18.44
N SER A 252 -22.00 96.25 -17.17
CA SER A 252 -22.58 97.23 -16.24
C SER A 252 -22.29 98.68 -16.65
N THR A 253 -21.09 98.96 -17.19
CA THR A 253 -20.76 100.28 -17.72
C THR A 253 -21.59 100.59 -18.97
N LEU A 254 -21.76 99.62 -19.88
CA LEU A 254 -22.64 99.77 -21.05
C LEU A 254 -24.11 100.00 -20.65
N GLU A 255 -24.63 99.27 -19.67
CA GLU A 255 -26.01 99.44 -19.17
C GLU A 255 -26.22 100.78 -18.45
N SER A 256 -25.19 101.34 -17.80
CA SER A 256 -25.25 102.68 -17.18
C SER A 256 -25.14 103.85 -18.16
N THR A 257 -24.83 103.58 -19.43
CA THR A 257 -24.65 104.59 -20.49
C THR A 257 -25.91 104.72 -21.39
N ILE A 258 -26.98 103.99 -21.08
CA ILE A 258 -28.31 104.08 -21.71
C ILE A 258 -29.26 104.76 -20.72
#